data_AF-A0A2U1T5Y0-F1
#
_entry.id   AF-A0A2U1T5Y0-F1
#
_cell.length_a   1.000
_cell.length_b   1.000
_cell.length_c   1.000
_cell.angle_alpha   90.00
_cell.angle_beta   90.00
_cell.angle_gamma   90.00
#
_symmetry.space_group_name_H-M   'P 1'
#
loop_
_entity.id
_entity.type
_entity.pdbx_description
1 polymer ?
#
loop_
_entity_poly.entity_id
_entity_poly.type
_entity_poly.pdbx_seq_one_letter_code
_entity_poly.pdbx_strand_id
1 'polypeptide(L)'
;MQEAWAACVRATASALDATPYSRETLKDLARTLPSRARAPQAFAEFQSLSAKAGVKLVYVKAFKGGKLDGCAMMVDGHPVIGISGRGKRLDKVLFTILHEVAHVFIGPPG
;
A
#
# COMPACT_ATOMS: atom_id res chain seq x y z
N MET A 1 -3.47 11.33 -16.26
CA MET A 1 -2.43 11.44 -15.19
C MET A 1 -2.65 10.42 -14.08
N GLN A 2 -3.88 10.20 -13.61
CA GLN A 2 -4.19 9.22 -12.55
C GLN A 2 -3.92 7.77 -12.99
N GLU A 3 -4.34 7.40 -14.21
CA GLU A 3 -4.09 6.07 -14.80
C GLU A 3 -2.60 5.75 -14.99
N ALA A 4 -1.80 6.73 -15.45
CA ALA A 4 -0.37 6.54 -15.64
C ALA A 4 0.37 6.24 -14.33
N TRP A 5 -0.03 6.90 -13.24
CA TRP A 5 0.54 6.63 -11.91
C TRP A 5 0.15 5.24 -11.41
N ALA A 6 -1.11 4.83 -11.55
CA ALA A 6 -1.57 3.50 -11.21
C ALA A 6 -0.88 2.40 -12.06
N ALA A 7 -0.60 2.67 -13.33
CA ALA A 7 0.17 1.77 -14.19
C ALA A 7 1.61 1.59 -13.70
N CYS A 8 2.27 2.67 -13.23
CA CYS A 8 3.57 2.55 -12.58
C CYS A 8 3.51 1.71 -11.31
N VAL A 9 2.48 1.90 -10.46
CA VAL A 9 2.28 1.07 -9.27
C VAL A 9 2.15 -0.41 -9.64
N ARG A 10 1.34 -0.73 -10.65
CA ARG A 10 1.17 -2.10 -11.15
C ARG A 10 2.48 -2.70 -11.68
N ALA A 11 3.21 -1.96 -12.49
CA ALA A 11 4.48 -2.41 -13.06
C ALA A 11 5.50 -2.72 -11.95
N THR A 12 5.63 -1.82 -10.96
CA THR A 12 6.50 -2.05 -9.82
C THR A 12 6.04 -3.25 -8.98
N ALA A 13 4.74 -3.40 -8.73
CA ALA A 13 4.21 -4.53 -7.97
C ALA A 13 4.45 -5.88 -8.66
N SER A 14 4.41 -5.92 -10.00
CA SER A 14 4.64 -7.15 -10.77
C SER A 14 6.07 -7.69 -10.58
N ALA A 15 7.03 -6.82 -10.25
CA ALA A 15 8.41 -7.18 -9.98
C ALA A 15 8.70 -7.54 -8.50
N LEU A 16 7.70 -7.44 -7.62
CA LEU A 16 7.85 -7.75 -6.19
C LEU A 16 7.29 -9.12 -5.87
N ASP A 17 8.02 -9.87 -5.05
CA ASP A 17 7.54 -11.11 -4.45
C ASP A 17 6.74 -10.83 -3.17
N ALA A 18 5.74 -11.68 -2.93
CA ALA A 18 5.00 -11.73 -1.69
C ALA A 18 4.60 -13.18 -1.41
N THR A 19 4.32 -13.50 -0.15
CA THR A 19 3.74 -14.80 0.20
C THR A 19 2.29 -14.88 -0.31
N PRO A 20 1.66 -16.05 -0.31
CA PRO A 20 0.21 -16.12 -0.55
C PRO A 20 -0.56 -15.19 0.38
N TYR A 21 -1.58 -14.52 -0.17
CA TYR A 21 -2.41 -13.57 0.57
C TYR A 21 -3.15 -14.25 1.73
N SER A 22 -2.99 -13.69 2.94
CA SER A 22 -3.77 -14.06 4.12
C SER A 22 -4.50 -12.84 4.65
N ARG A 23 -5.83 -12.89 4.57
CA ARG A 23 -6.71 -11.84 5.09
C ARG A 23 -6.54 -11.64 6.58
N GLU A 24 -6.36 -12.72 7.33
CA GLU A 24 -6.15 -12.75 8.77
C GLU A 24 -4.82 -12.08 9.13
N THR A 25 -3.73 -12.44 8.44
CA THR A 25 -2.41 -11.85 8.67
C THR A 25 -2.41 -10.35 8.36
N LEU A 26 -3.06 -9.92 7.28
CA LEU A 26 -3.23 -8.50 6.97
C LEU A 26 -4.03 -7.77 8.07
N LYS A 27 -5.11 -8.39 8.57
CA LYS A 27 -5.96 -7.81 9.63
C LYS A 27 -5.17 -7.59 10.91
N ASP A 28 -4.35 -8.55 11.30
CA ASP A 28 -3.53 -8.44 12.50
C ASP A 28 -2.41 -7.41 12.32
N LEU A 29 -1.78 -7.37 11.14
CA LEU A 29 -0.80 -6.35 10.80
C LEU A 29 -1.41 -4.94 10.89
N ALA A 30 -2.59 -4.72 10.29
CA ALA A 30 -3.26 -3.42 10.27
C ALA A 30 -3.57 -2.88 11.68
N ARG A 31 -3.91 -3.75 12.63
CA ARG A 31 -4.12 -3.37 14.05
C ARG A 31 -2.86 -2.86 14.73
N THR A 32 -1.69 -3.33 14.31
CA THR A 32 -0.40 -2.91 14.89
C THR A 32 0.20 -1.69 14.20
N LEU A 33 -0.33 -1.28 13.04
CA LEU A 33 0.24 -0.20 12.24
C LEU A 33 0.31 1.14 12.99
N PRO A 34 -0.73 1.59 13.72
CA PRO A 34 -0.67 2.87 14.44
C PRO A 34 0.42 2.92 15.52
N SER A 35 0.72 1.79 16.17
CA SER A 35 1.73 1.74 17.25
C SER A 35 3.16 1.65 16.70
N ARG A 36 3.36 0.99 15.55
CA ARG A 36 4.67 0.84 14.89
C ARG A 36 5.13 2.10 14.18
N ALA A 37 4.19 2.92 13.71
CA ALA A 37 4.50 4.01 12.80
C ALA A 37 4.91 5.33 13.46
N ARG A 38 5.87 5.24 14.39
CA ARG A 38 6.45 6.38 15.10
C ARG A 38 7.70 6.96 14.45
N ALA A 39 8.27 6.23 13.49
CA ALA A 39 9.52 6.61 12.84
C ALA A 39 9.49 6.27 11.33
N PRO A 40 10.28 6.96 10.49
CA PRO A 40 10.37 6.67 9.05
C PRO A 40 10.77 5.23 8.73
N GLN A 41 11.58 4.60 9.59
CA GLN A 41 11.99 3.19 9.48
C GLN A 41 10.80 2.23 9.49
N ALA A 42 9.68 2.63 10.12
CA ALA A 42 8.47 1.83 10.17
C ALA A 42 7.86 1.58 8.78
N PHE A 43 8.15 2.42 7.77
CA PHE A 43 7.64 2.19 6.43
C PHE A 43 8.29 0.96 5.76
N ALA A 44 9.62 0.83 5.84
CA ALA A 44 10.33 -0.32 5.28
C ALA A 44 9.95 -1.61 6.02
N GLU A 45 9.81 -1.54 7.33
CA GLU A 45 9.29 -2.65 8.14
C GLU A 45 7.87 -3.03 7.69
N PHE A 46 7.00 -2.04 7.48
CA PHE A 46 5.64 -2.27 7.05
C PHE A 46 5.54 -2.83 5.64
N GLN A 47 6.43 -2.46 4.71
CA GLN A 47 6.53 -3.12 3.40
C GLN A 47 6.86 -4.61 3.54
N SER A 48 7.86 -4.95 4.38
CA SER A 48 8.24 -6.34 4.63
C SER A 48 7.11 -7.15 5.29
N LEU A 49 6.45 -6.59 6.31
CA LEU A 49 5.33 -7.24 6.99
C LEU A 49 4.12 -7.41 6.05
N SER A 50 3.86 -6.41 5.20
CA SER A 50 2.80 -6.49 4.19
C SER A 50 3.07 -7.63 3.21
N ALA A 51 4.32 -7.78 2.74
CA ALA A 51 4.70 -8.88 1.85
C ALA A 51 4.51 -10.27 2.50
N LYS A 52 4.71 -10.39 3.81
CA LYS A 52 4.42 -11.62 4.58
C LYS A 52 2.93 -11.89 4.78
N ALA A 53 2.08 -10.88 4.63
CA ALA A 53 0.63 -11.05 4.56
C ALA A 53 0.14 -11.31 3.12
N GLY A 54 1.06 -11.34 2.15
CA GLY A 54 0.78 -11.42 0.72
C GLY A 54 0.26 -10.14 0.08
N VAL A 55 0.51 -8.99 0.70
CA VAL A 55 0.17 -7.67 0.17
C VAL A 55 1.43 -6.97 -0.34
N LYS A 56 1.42 -6.52 -1.60
CA LYS A 56 2.53 -5.77 -2.17
C LYS A 56 2.34 -4.28 -1.90
N LEU A 57 3.12 -3.72 -0.98
CA LEU A 57 3.10 -2.29 -0.69
C LEU A 57 4.15 -1.54 -1.52
N VAL A 58 3.67 -0.68 -2.41
CA VAL A 58 4.49 0.03 -3.40
C VAL A 58 4.46 1.53 -3.15
N TYR A 59 5.65 2.15 -3.19
CA TYR A 59 5.78 3.59 -3.22
C TYR A 59 6.11 4.08 -4.64
N VAL A 60 5.26 4.93 -5.21
CA VAL A 60 5.54 5.65 -6.45
C VAL A 60 5.31 7.13 -6.19
N LYS A 61 6.37 7.95 -6.22
CA LYS A 61 6.26 9.39 -5.97
C LYS A 61 5.15 10.03 -6.81
N ALA A 62 4.32 10.86 -6.17
CA ALA A 62 3.27 11.60 -6.86
C ALA A 62 3.82 12.41 -8.05
N PHE A 63 3.13 12.33 -9.19
CA PHE A 63 3.44 13.16 -10.36
C PHE A 63 3.13 14.64 -10.08
N LYS A 64 3.80 15.55 -10.78
CA LYS A 64 3.58 17.00 -10.61
C LYS A 64 2.12 17.34 -10.94
N GLY A 65 1.40 17.91 -9.97
CA GLY A 65 -0.04 18.19 -10.10
C GLY A 65 -0.97 16.98 -9.86
N GLY A 66 -0.41 15.81 -9.55
CA GLY A 66 -1.16 14.61 -9.20
C GLY A 66 -1.99 14.79 -7.93
N LYS A 67 -3.19 14.20 -7.95
CA LYS A 67 -4.17 14.28 -6.85
C LYS A 67 -4.28 13.01 -6.00
N LEU A 68 -3.66 11.91 -6.43
CA LEU A 68 -3.75 10.62 -5.76
C LEU A 68 -2.80 10.55 -4.55
N ASP A 69 -3.35 10.18 -3.40
CA ASP A 69 -2.59 9.88 -2.20
C ASP A 69 -2.21 8.38 -2.14
N GLY A 70 -3.11 7.50 -2.59
CA GLY A 70 -2.90 6.06 -2.71
C GLY A 70 -3.88 5.36 -3.64
N CYS A 71 -3.75 4.04 -3.76
CA CYS A 71 -4.70 3.16 -4.45
C CYS A 71 -4.59 1.71 -3.95
N ALA A 72 -5.67 0.94 -4.09
CA ALA A 72 -5.71 -0.50 -3.90
C ALA A 72 -6.12 -1.20 -5.22
N MET A 73 -5.44 -2.27 -5.59
CA MET A 73 -5.77 -3.07 -6.78
C MET A 73 -5.29 -4.51 -6.66
N MET A 74 -5.73 -5.40 -7.55
CA MET A 74 -5.20 -6.76 -7.67
C MET A 74 -4.17 -6.83 -8.82
N VAL A 75 -3.02 -7.45 -8.56
CA VAL A 75 -1.99 -7.72 -9.56
C VAL A 75 -1.43 -9.12 -9.32
N ASP A 76 -1.45 -9.98 -10.34
CA ASP A 76 -0.92 -11.35 -10.29
C ASP A 76 -1.41 -12.14 -9.07
N GLY A 77 -2.72 -12.06 -8.77
CA GLY A 77 -3.34 -12.77 -7.65
C GLY A 77 -3.08 -12.17 -6.26
N HIS A 78 -2.32 -11.07 -6.16
CA HIS A 78 -2.00 -10.41 -4.89
C HIS A 78 -2.66 -9.03 -4.78
N PRO A 79 -3.17 -8.65 -3.60
CA PRO A 79 -3.52 -7.27 -3.33
C PRO A 79 -2.28 -6.37 -3.34
N VAL A 80 -2.42 -5.21 -3.97
CA VAL A 80 -1.40 -4.19 -4.08
C VAL A 80 -1.92 -2.91 -3.46
N ILE A 81 -1.11 -2.30 -2.61
CA ILE A 81 -1.36 -0.97 -2.06
C ILE A 81 -0.29 -0.03 -2.62
N GLY A 82 -0.72 0.96 -3.39
CA GLY A 82 0.14 2.02 -3.89
C GLY A 82 0.04 3.26 -3.00
N ILE A 83 1.17 3.88 -2.67
CA ILE A 83 1.19 5.17 -1.97
C ILE A 83 2.06 6.18 -2.71
N SER A 84 1.62 7.44 -2.72
CA SER A 84 2.31 8.50 -3.48
C SER A 84 3.24 9.37 -2.65
N GLY A 85 3.07 9.35 -1.32
CA GLY A 85 3.78 10.21 -0.37
C GLY A 85 3.40 11.69 -0.46
N ARG A 86 2.30 12.01 -1.13
CA ARG A 86 1.73 13.36 -1.17
C ARG A 86 1.44 13.84 0.26
N GLY A 87 1.74 15.11 0.53
CA GLY A 87 1.64 15.69 1.88
C GLY A 87 2.82 15.41 2.82
N LYS A 88 3.77 14.51 2.47
CA LYS A 88 5.08 14.24 3.11
C LYS A 88 5.11 14.06 4.64
N ARG A 89 3.97 13.98 5.32
CA ARG A 89 3.90 13.71 6.75
C ARG A 89 3.59 12.23 6.97
N LEU A 90 4.27 11.65 7.96
CA LEU A 90 4.15 10.24 8.30
C LEU A 90 2.69 9.84 8.61
N ASP A 91 1.98 10.67 9.37
CA ASP A 91 0.58 10.43 9.73
C ASP A 91 -0.37 10.37 8.52
N LYS A 92 -0.17 11.24 7.51
CA LYS A 92 -0.93 11.21 6.26
C LYS A 92 -0.67 9.95 5.45
N VAL A 93 0.59 9.52 5.39
CA VAL A 93 0.97 8.28 4.70
C VAL A 93 0.30 7.08 5.38
N LEU A 94 0.30 7.04 6.71
CA LEU A 94 -0.32 5.95 7.47
C LEU A 94 -1.84 5.91 7.32
N PHE A 95 -2.48 7.08 7.38
CA PHE A 95 -3.91 7.17 7.11
C PHE A 95 -4.23 6.62 5.72
N THR A 96 -3.45 7.00 4.70
CA THR A 96 -3.61 6.51 3.33
C THR A 96 -3.45 4.99 3.28
N ILE A 97 -2.41 4.44 3.90
CA ILE A 97 -2.20 2.98 3.96
C ILE A 97 -3.40 2.28 4.60
N LEU A 98 -3.88 2.74 5.76
CA LEU A 98 -5.04 2.14 6.44
C LEU A 98 -6.31 2.25 5.58
N HIS A 99 -6.49 3.36 4.88
CA HIS A 99 -7.58 3.56 3.93
C HIS A 99 -7.53 2.54 2.79
N GLU A 100 -6.37 2.34 2.17
CA GLU A 100 -6.20 1.35 1.10
C GLU A 100 -6.30 -0.11 1.61
N VAL A 101 -5.84 -0.41 2.83
CA VAL A 101 -6.07 -1.71 3.47
C VAL A 101 -7.56 -1.98 3.65
N ALA A 102 -8.36 -0.97 4.01
CA ALA A 102 -9.81 -1.12 4.10
C ALA A 102 -10.42 -1.47 2.72
N HIS A 103 -9.94 -0.87 1.63
CA HIS A 103 -10.35 -1.23 0.27
C HIS A 103 -9.99 -2.68 -0.07
N VAL A 104 -8.83 -3.18 0.36
CA VAL A 104 -8.49 -4.61 0.20
C VAL A 104 -9.48 -5.52 0.92
N PHE A 105 -10.01 -5.11 2.09
CA PHE A 105 -10.99 -5.92 2.84
C PHE A 105 -12.42 -5.87 2.31
N ILE A 106 -12.82 -4.73 1.73
CA ILE A 106 -14.17 -4.50 1.17
C ILE A 106 -14.24 -5.03 -0.28
N GLY A 107 -13.09 -5.14 -0.94
CA GLY A 107 -12.94 -5.42 -2.37
C GLY A 107 -12.55 -4.13 -3.10
N PRO A 108 -11.52 -4.14 -3.95
CA PRO A 108 -11.15 -2.96 -4.73
C PRO A 108 -12.34 -2.55 -5.61
N PRO A 109 -12.58 -1.24 -5.80
CA PRO A 109 -13.61 -0.79 -6.74
C PRO A 109 -13.32 -1.41 -8.12
N GLY A 110 -14.34 -2.03 -8.70
CA GLY A 110 -14.28 -2.65 -10.02
C GLY A 110 -14.06 -1.63 -11.14
#